data_AF-A0A957BHQ5-F1
#
_entry.id   AF-A0A957BHQ5-F1
#
_cell.length_a   1.000
_cell.length_b   1.000
_cell.length_c   1.000
_cell.angle_alpha   90.00
_cell.angle_beta   90.00
_cell.angle_gamma   90.00
#
_symmetry.space_group_name_H-M   'P 1'
#
loop_
_entity.id
_entity.type
_entity.pdbx_description
1 polymer ?
#
loop_
_entity_poly.entity_id
_entity_poly.type
_entity_poly.pdbx_seq_one_letter_code
_entity_poly.pdbx_strand_id
1 'polypeptide(L)'
;MTESTDQKARSAHSLSKTELRASLILPIVITVVIWGVGLLLYLITPGEFNTAVALFISLVLFAFLLYWTRQAEARLRITAVVIAVPALVGISLGMIRGRATDTLLGVGVTFLLLFLYRTFNTPISYRVAFRRFRAGDMETALDLVDKAIAARPDFWESYQLRALIFLTQLDFSRAERSAKEAIARKPNAHPVYNTLGQVYLAEAKFDKAAESFAQALNLEPGNGLYRYHLGLCQFRQEAYRDAAVSFMEAISSSLRFLEYELQAHYYLWRSLKALKETEQAQTVHEKMQAFAEGVPLVQAQLADQPDYPHLPYLQKDAEDLSQQFG
;
A
#
# COMPACT_ATOMS: atom_id res chain seq x y z
N MET A 1 34.53 -3.77 -24.58
CA MET A 1 33.79 -2.49 -24.39
C MET A 1 32.29 -2.81 -24.35
N THR A 2 31.65 -3.54 -23.43
CA THR A 2 31.77 -3.72 -21.97
C THR A 2 31.90 -2.41 -21.20
N GLU A 3 30.80 -2.03 -20.54
CA GLU A 3 30.67 -1.34 -19.23
C GLU A 3 29.79 -0.07 -19.12
N SER A 4 29.36 0.59 -20.19
CA SER A 4 28.68 1.90 -20.02
C SER A 4 27.14 1.88 -19.89
N THR A 5 26.44 0.88 -20.41
CA THR A 5 24.95 0.87 -20.44
C THR A 5 24.32 0.16 -19.24
N ASP A 6 25.05 -0.74 -18.59
CA ASP A 6 24.56 -1.53 -17.45
C ASP A 6 24.63 -0.75 -16.11
N GLN A 7 25.38 0.36 -16.07
CA GLN A 7 25.49 1.22 -14.89
C GLN A 7 24.33 2.23 -14.76
N LYS A 8 23.59 2.49 -15.85
CA LYS A 8 22.34 3.28 -15.79
C LYS A 8 21.14 2.44 -15.33
N ALA A 9 21.16 1.13 -15.58
CA ALA A 9 20.10 0.20 -15.18
C ALA A 9 20.14 -0.21 -13.70
N ARG A 10 21.29 -0.05 -13.02
CA ARG A 10 21.45 -0.37 -11.57
C ARG A 10 21.09 0.78 -10.61
N SER A 11 20.50 1.88 -11.11
CA SER A 11 20.12 3.05 -10.27
C SER A 11 18.62 3.27 -10.08
N ALA A 12 17.76 2.39 -10.60
CA ALA A 12 16.31 2.55 -10.49
C ALA A 12 15.68 1.83 -9.28
N HIS A 13 16.48 1.49 -8.27
CA HIS A 13 15.99 1.09 -6.94
C HIS A 13 15.84 2.30 -5.99
N SER A 14 15.57 3.49 -6.54
CA SER A 14 15.19 4.63 -5.73
C SER A 14 13.68 4.70 -5.72
N LEU A 15 13.09 4.42 -4.56
CA LEU A 15 11.79 4.98 -4.14
C LEU A 15 11.58 6.32 -4.86
N SER A 16 10.49 6.44 -5.62
CA SER A 16 10.21 7.64 -6.41
C SER A 16 10.39 8.85 -5.49
N LYS A 17 11.18 9.86 -5.90
CA LYS A 17 11.39 11.09 -5.11
C LYS A 17 10.07 11.69 -4.63
N THR A 18 8.97 11.40 -5.34
CA THR A 18 7.60 11.79 -5.02
C THR A 18 6.96 10.95 -3.90
N GLU A 19 7.22 9.65 -3.82
CA GLU A 19 6.77 8.75 -2.72
C GLU A 19 7.56 8.97 -1.43
N LEU A 20 8.87 9.15 -1.56
CA LEU A 20 9.73 9.56 -0.45
C LEU A 20 9.32 10.95 0.07
N ARG A 21 8.84 11.85 -0.80
CA ARG A 21 8.21 13.14 -0.45
C ARG A 21 6.87 13.01 0.26
N ALA A 22 6.06 12.01 -0.11
CA ALA A 22 4.76 11.76 0.49
C ALA A 22 4.82 11.00 1.84
N SER A 23 5.89 10.24 2.09
CA SER A 23 6.06 9.51 3.36
C SER A 23 6.65 10.40 4.46
N LEU A 24 6.12 10.29 5.69
CA LEU A 24 6.69 10.89 6.90
C LEU A 24 8.13 10.42 7.20
N ILE A 25 8.63 9.41 6.49
CA ILE A 25 9.89 8.71 6.76
C ILE A 25 11.10 9.54 6.30
N LEU A 26 11.07 10.12 5.10
CA LEU A 26 12.24 10.83 4.57
C LEU A 26 12.63 12.07 5.39
N PRO A 27 11.68 12.93 5.82
CA PRO A 27 12.01 14.05 6.69
C PRO A 27 12.61 13.58 8.02
N ILE A 28 12.09 12.49 8.59
CA ILE A 28 12.61 11.91 9.84
C ILE A 28 14.04 11.41 9.64
N VAL A 29 14.31 10.67 8.55
CA VAL A 29 15.65 10.15 8.25
C VAL A 29 16.65 11.28 8.02
N ILE A 30 16.30 12.29 7.21
CA ILE A 30 17.16 13.47 6.98
C ILE A 30 17.43 14.20 8.29
N THR A 31 16.40 14.37 9.13
CA THR A 31 16.53 14.98 10.45
C THR A 31 17.50 14.17 11.33
N VAL A 32 17.31 12.85 11.43
CA VAL A 32 18.19 11.96 12.20
C VAL A 32 19.62 11.97 11.68
N VAL A 33 19.84 12.01 10.36
CA VAL A 33 21.18 12.06 9.76
C VAL A 33 21.87 13.39 10.04
N ILE A 34 21.19 14.52 9.85
CA ILE A 34 21.74 15.86 10.14
C ILE A 34 22.12 15.96 11.63
N TRP A 35 21.27 15.43 12.52
CA TRP A 35 21.55 15.41 13.95
C TRP A 35 22.61 14.40 14.36
N GLY A 36 22.67 13.24 13.71
CA GLY A 36 23.72 12.24 13.94
C GLY A 36 25.09 12.79 13.56
N VAL A 37 25.18 13.49 12.42
CA VAL A 37 26.39 14.20 12.00
C VAL A 37 26.71 15.34 12.96
N GLY A 38 25.72 16.13 13.38
CA GLY A 38 25.90 17.21 14.36
C GLY A 38 26.42 16.71 15.72
N LEU A 39 25.88 15.61 16.23
CA LEU A 39 26.34 14.97 17.47
C LEU A 39 27.77 14.43 17.33
N LEU A 40 28.08 13.81 16.18
CA LEU A 40 29.41 13.26 15.91
C LEU A 40 30.46 14.37 15.81
N LEU A 41 30.12 15.49 15.18
CA LEU A 41 30.95 16.70 15.15
C LEU A 41 31.14 17.30 16.55
N TYR A 42 30.08 17.34 17.38
CA TYR A 42 30.17 17.80 18.77
C TYR A 42 31.12 16.92 19.61
N LEU A 43 31.07 15.60 19.44
CA LEU A 43 31.97 14.66 20.12
C LEU A 43 33.44 14.83 19.70
N ILE A 44 33.69 15.20 18.43
CA ILE A 44 35.04 15.39 17.89
C ILE A 44 35.61 16.79 18.20
N THR A 45 34.75 17.81 18.31
CA THR A 45 35.15 19.22 18.50
C THR A 45 34.48 19.86 19.73
N PRO A 46 34.72 19.35 20.95
CA PRO A 46 34.15 19.92 22.17
C PRO A 46 34.73 21.31 22.43
N GLY A 47 33.96 22.36 22.10
CA GLY A 47 34.30 23.76 22.37
C GLY A 47 34.06 24.73 21.21
N GLU A 48 33.97 24.25 19.97
CA GLU A 48 33.77 25.10 18.78
C GLU A 48 32.31 25.20 18.33
N PHE A 49 31.44 24.31 18.85
CA PHE A 49 30.03 24.27 18.51
C PHE A 49 29.26 25.37 19.27
N ASN A 50 29.42 26.62 18.84
CA ASN A 50 28.78 27.76 19.49
C ASN A 50 27.25 27.75 19.27
N THR A 51 26.50 28.27 20.24
CA THR A 51 25.04 28.45 20.22
C THR A 51 24.47 28.89 18.87
N ALA A 52 25.19 29.76 18.15
CA ALA A 52 24.82 30.22 16.82
C ALA A 52 24.72 29.09 15.78
N VAL A 53 25.64 28.12 15.80
CA VAL A 53 25.66 26.98 14.87
C VAL A 53 24.49 26.03 15.16
N ALA A 54 24.22 25.74 16.43
CA ALA A 54 23.09 24.91 16.85
C ALA A 54 21.74 25.53 16.46
N LEU A 55 21.58 26.84 16.68
CA LEU A 55 20.39 27.60 16.27
C LEU A 55 20.23 27.64 14.75
N PHE A 56 21.33 27.83 14.01
CA PHE A 56 21.32 27.84 12.56
C PHE A 56 20.87 26.50 11.97
N ILE A 57 21.43 25.37 12.44
CA ILE A 57 21.02 24.03 12.00
C ILE A 57 19.54 23.79 12.28
N SER A 58 19.06 24.20 13.44
CA SER A 58 17.66 24.02 13.85
C SER A 58 16.69 24.88 13.03
N LEU A 59 17.07 26.11 12.72
CA LEU A 59 16.33 26.99 11.82
C LEU A 59 16.28 26.45 10.40
N VAL A 60 17.39 25.93 9.88
CA VAL A 60 17.46 25.31 8.54
C VAL A 60 16.59 24.05 8.48
N LEU A 61 16.64 23.20 9.51
CA LEU A 61 15.78 22.02 9.62
C LEU A 61 14.29 22.39 9.73
N PHE A 62 13.96 23.43 10.50
CA PHE A 62 12.59 23.92 10.63
C PHE A 62 12.07 24.49 9.30
N ALA A 63 12.87 25.31 8.62
CA ALA A 63 12.54 25.83 7.30
C ALA A 63 12.40 24.71 6.25
N PHE A 64 13.27 23.69 6.31
CA PHE A 64 13.18 22.50 5.48
C PHE A 64 11.89 21.70 5.75
N LEU A 65 11.52 21.50 7.01
CA LEU A 65 10.27 20.84 7.38
C LEU A 65 9.04 21.62 6.87
N LEU A 66 9.04 22.95 6.98
CA LEU A 66 7.98 23.80 6.43
C LEU A 66 7.91 23.73 4.90
N TYR A 67 9.06 23.75 4.23
CA TYR A 67 9.15 23.61 2.78
C TYR A 67 8.66 22.23 2.30
N TRP A 68 9.06 21.17 2.98
CA TRP A 68 8.68 19.80 2.65
C TRP A 68 7.20 19.53 2.89
N THR A 69 6.68 20.01 4.01
CA THR A 69 5.26 19.87 4.34
C THR A 69 4.35 20.74 3.45
N ARG A 70 4.88 21.68 2.67
CA ARG A 70 4.12 22.56 1.76
C ARG A 70 3.28 21.81 0.71
N GLN A 71 3.56 20.53 0.44
CA GLN A 71 2.74 19.70 -0.47
C GLN A 71 1.76 18.76 0.27
N ALA A 72 1.86 18.63 1.59
CA ALA A 72 0.94 17.81 2.39
C ALA A 72 -0.38 18.55 2.68
N GLU A 73 -1.43 17.85 3.10
CA GLU A 73 -2.67 18.51 3.57
C GLU A 73 -2.41 19.37 4.81
N ALA A 74 -3.09 20.51 4.93
CA ALA A 74 -2.82 21.51 5.99
C ALA A 74 -2.79 20.92 7.41
N ARG A 75 -3.68 19.96 7.72
CA ARG A 75 -3.69 19.25 9.01
C ARG A 75 -2.41 18.44 9.23
N LEU A 76 -1.99 17.66 8.24
CA LEU A 76 -0.75 16.86 8.30
C LEU A 76 0.49 17.76 8.48
N ARG A 77 0.49 18.97 7.92
CA ARG A 77 1.60 19.95 8.12
C ARG A 77 1.72 20.34 9.58
N ILE A 78 0.61 20.79 10.16
CA ILE A 78 0.58 21.27 11.55
C ILE A 78 0.99 20.13 12.49
N THR A 79 0.45 18.93 12.28
CA THR A 79 0.79 17.78 13.11
C THR A 79 2.26 17.37 12.98
N ALA A 80 2.83 17.34 11.77
CA ALA A 80 4.24 17.04 11.57
C ALA A 80 5.15 18.05 12.28
N VAL A 81 4.81 19.34 12.23
CA VAL A 81 5.55 20.39 12.95
C VAL A 81 5.44 20.19 14.46
N VAL A 82 4.24 20.01 15.00
CA VAL A 82 4.02 19.81 16.44
C VAL A 82 4.78 18.59 16.97
N ILE A 83 4.83 17.51 16.19
CA ILE A 83 5.54 16.28 16.56
C ILE A 83 7.06 16.48 16.51
N ALA A 84 7.60 17.21 15.52
CA ALA A 84 9.04 17.35 15.33
C ALA A 84 9.70 18.40 16.23
N VAL A 85 8.95 19.42 16.68
CA VAL A 85 9.47 20.54 17.48
C VAL A 85 10.17 20.09 18.77
N PRO A 86 9.63 19.16 19.58
CA PRO A 86 10.30 18.72 20.80
C PRO A 86 11.69 18.11 20.56
N ALA A 87 11.88 17.31 19.51
CA ALA A 87 13.20 16.79 19.13
C ALA A 87 14.14 17.94 18.75
N LEU A 88 13.70 18.86 17.90
CA LEU A 88 14.52 20.00 17.49
C LEU A 88 14.99 20.84 18.70
N VAL A 89 14.06 21.14 19.63
CA VAL A 89 14.36 21.93 20.83
C VAL A 89 15.26 21.16 21.79
N GLY A 90 14.96 19.89 22.06
CA GLY A 90 15.75 19.07 22.99
C GLY A 90 17.18 18.84 22.51
N ILE A 91 17.37 18.54 21.22
CA ILE A 91 18.72 18.35 20.66
C ILE A 91 19.48 19.67 20.64
N SER A 92 18.83 20.80 20.30
CA SER A 92 19.45 22.13 20.39
C SER A 92 19.94 22.46 21.79
N LEU A 93 19.08 22.28 22.80
CA LEU A 93 19.41 22.56 24.20
C LEU A 93 20.50 21.64 24.72
N GLY A 94 20.46 20.36 24.37
CA GLY A 94 21.48 19.39 24.76
C GLY A 94 22.86 19.71 24.20
N MET A 95 22.95 20.18 22.95
CA MET A 95 24.22 20.65 22.38
C MET A 95 24.70 21.96 23.03
N ILE A 96 23.81 22.92 23.27
CA ILE A 96 24.17 24.22 23.88
C ILE A 96 24.67 24.06 25.32
N ARG A 97 24.04 23.17 26.09
CA ARG A 97 24.35 22.97 27.52
C ARG A 97 25.34 21.83 27.76
N GLY A 98 25.71 21.09 26.72
CA GLY A 98 26.53 19.89 26.80
C GLY A 98 25.92 18.76 27.62
N ARG A 99 24.59 18.68 27.69
CA ARG A 99 23.86 17.68 28.50
C ARG A 99 23.06 16.73 27.60
N ALA A 100 23.47 15.46 27.59
CA ALA A 100 22.77 14.41 26.85
C ALA A 100 21.30 14.22 27.30
N THR A 101 20.97 14.57 28.54
CA THR A 101 19.61 14.48 29.09
C THR A 101 18.60 15.33 28.34
N ASP A 102 18.98 16.53 27.89
CA ASP A 102 18.08 17.46 27.21
C ASP A 102 17.78 16.95 25.78
N THR A 103 18.78 16.37 25.13
CA THR A 103 18.64 15.66 23.84
C THR A 103 17.70 14.47 23.95
N LEU A 104 17.93 13.60 24.93
CA LEU A 104 17.12 12.39 25.15
C LEU A 104 15.66 12.73 25.46
N LEU A 105 15.41 13.79 26.23
CA LEU A 105 14.07 14.23 26.59
C LEU A 105 13.29 14.71 25.35
N GLY A 106 13.88 15.54 24.50
CA GLY A 106 13.21 16.02 23.28
C GLY A 106 12.89 14.92 22.27
N VAL A 107 13.84 14.00 22.06
CA VAL A 107 13.64 12.82 21.20
C VAL A 107 12.56 11.91 21.79
N GLY A 108 12.61 11.64 23.09
CA GLY A 108 11.61 10.83 23.80
C GLY A 108 10.19 11.40 23.69
N VAL A 109 10.02 12.72 23.88
CA VAL A 109 8.73 13.40 23.70
C VAL A 109 8.23 13.29 22.26
N THR A 110 9.13 13.38 21.27
CA THR A 110 8.76 13.22 19.84
C THR A 110 8.27 11.81 19.54
N PHE A 111 8.96 10.78 20.05
CA PHE A 111 8.50 9.40 19.93
C PHE A 111 7.16 9.16 20.64
N LEU A 112 6.96 9.76 21.82
CA LEU A 112 5.68 9.70 22.51
C LEU A 112 4.57 10.37 21.69
N LEU A 113 4.79 11.57 21.14
CA LEU A 113 3.80 12.25 20.31
C LEU A 113 3.49 11.48 19.02
N LEU A 114 4.49 10.84 18.39
CA LEU A 114 4.28 9.94 17.26
C LEU A 114 3.42 8.73 17.66
N PHE A 115 3.71 8.13 18.82
CA PHE A 115 2.97 7.00 19.36
C PHE A 115 1.52 7.38 19.66
N LEU A 116 1.30 8.50 20.34
CA LEU A 116 -0.03 9.03 20.66
C LEU A 116 -0.77 9.39 19.37
N TYR A 117 -0.14 10.11 18.43
CA TYR A 117 -0.73 10.42 17.15
C TYR A 117 -1.17 9.16 16.41
N ARG A 118 -0.30 8.16 16.27
CA ARG A 118 -0.68 6.88 15.63
C ARG A 118 -1.84 6.18 16.35
N THR A 119 -1.82 6.20 17.68
CA THR A 119 -2.80 5.50 18.52
C THR A 119 -4.17 6.17 18.50
N PHE A 120 -4.21 7.50 18.49
CA PHE A 120 -5.45 8.27 18.49
C PHE A 120 -5.95 8.64 17.09
N ASN A 121 -5.11 8.56 16.06
CA ASN A 121 -5.49 8.89 14.68
C ASN A 121 -6.26 7.71 14.03
N THR A 122 -5.92 6.46 14.33
CA THR A 122 -6.73 5.32 13.88
C THR A 122 -7.80 4.97 14.92
N PRO A 123 -9.11 4.98 14.56
CA PRO A 123 -10.16 4.57 15.49
C PRO A 123 -9.91 3.16 16.02
N ILE A 124 -10.01 2.96 17.34
CA ILE A 124 -9.83 1.62 17.96
C ILE A 124 -10.84 0.64 17.37
N SER A 125 -12.08 1.10 17.18
CA SER A 125 -13.15 0.35 16.53
C SER A 125 -12.77 -0.12 15.12
N TYR A 126 -12.06 0.69 14.33
CA TYR A 126 -11.54 0.25 13.02
C TYR A 126 -10.52 -0.89 13.16
N ARG A 127 -9.58 -0.79 14.10
CA ARG A 127 -8.56 -1.83 14.31
C ARG A 127 -9.17 -3.16 14.75
N VAL A 128 -10.27 -3.12 15.50
CA VAL A 128 -11.01 -4.32 15.89
C VAL A 128 -11.87 -4.81 14.73
N ALA A 129 -12.55 -3.91 14.01
CA ALA A 129 -13.33 -4.23 12.81
C ALA A 129 -12.47 -4.97 11.77
N PHE A 130 -11.27 -4.47 11.48
CA PHE A 130 -10.37 -5.11 10.51
C PHE A 130 -9.94 -6.52 10.95
N ARG A 131 -9.73 -6.73 12.25
CA ARG A 131 -9.41 -8.06 12.77
C ARG A 131 -10.59 -9.02 12.69
N ARG A 132 -11.81 -8.54 12.97
CA ARG A 132 -13.06 -9.31 12.84
C ARG A 132 -13.36 -9.67 11.39
N PHE A 133 -13.20 -8.71 10.49
CA PHE A 133 -13.31 -8.92 9.04
C PHE A 133 -12.36 -10.03 8.57
N ARG A 134 -11.08 -9.98 8.96
CA ARG A 134 -10.10 -11.03 8.64
C ARG A 134 -10.41 -12.38 9.26
N ALA A 135 -11.20 -12.43 10.33
CA ALA A 135 -11.64 -13.65 10.98
C ALA A 135 -12.96 -14.20 10.41
N GLY A 136 -13.55 -13.56 9.38
CA GLY A 136 -14.83 -13.97 8.80
C GLY A 136 -16.07 -13.43 9.51
N ASP A 137 -15.91 -12.73 10.64
CA ASP A 137 -17.02 -12.22 11.47
C ASP A 137 -17.53 -10.88 10.89
N MET A 138 -18.28 -10.98 9.79
CA MET A 138 -18.75 -9.84 9.00
C MET A 138 -19.75 -8.95 9.75
N GLU A 139 -20.62 -9.55 10.56
CA GLU A 139 -21.64 -8.82 11.33
C GLU A 139 -20.98 -7.91 12.38
N THR A 140 -20.07 -8.47 13.20
CA THR A 140 -19.34 -7.69 14.20
C THR A 140 -18.40 -6.69 13.53
N ALA A 141 -17.78 -7.06 12.41
CA ALA A 141 -16.93 -6.14 11.65
C ALA A 141 -17.72 -4.91 11.17
N LEU A 142 -18.95 -5.09 10.68
CA LEU A 142 -19.79 -4.00 10.19
C LEU A 142 -20.21 -3.05 11.32
N ASP A 143 -20.72 -3.57 12.45
CA ASP A 143 -21.06 -2.73 13.61
C ASP A 143 -19.86 -1.89 14.09
N LEU A 144 -18.68 -2.52 14.17
CA LEU A 144 -17.46 -1.83 14.58
C LEU A 144 -16.97 -0.82 13.55
N VAL A 145 -17.15 -1.08 12.25
CA VAL A 145 -16.77 -0.12 11.21
C VAL A 145 -17.69 1.11 11.23
N ASP A 146 -18.99 0.94 11.49
CA ASP A 146 -19.93 2.05 11.62
C ASP A 146 -19.63 2.88 12.87
N LYS A 147 -19.26 2.24 13.99
CA LYS A 147 -18.73 2.93 15.18
C LYS A 147 -17.44 3.70 14.87
N ALA A 148 -16.56 3.16 14.02
CA ALA A 148 -15.34 3.84 13.59
C ALA A 148 -15.64 5.07 12.74
N ILE A 149 -16.62 4.98 11.83
CA ILE A 149 -17.11 6.09 11.03
C ILE A 149 -17.74 7.17 11.91
N ALA A 150 -18.57 6.80 12.89
CA ALA A 150 -19.19 7.74 13.82
C ALA A 150 -18.14 8.47 14.67
N ALA A 151 -17.14 7.74 15.18
CA ALA A 151 -16.04 8.33 15.93
C ALA A 151 -15.15 9.24 15.07
N ARG A 152 -14.96 8.89 13.79
CA ARG A 152 -14.09 9.62 12.89
C ARG A 152 -14.61 9.61 11.43
N PRO A 153 -15.47 10.57 11.06
CA PRO A 153 -16.10 10.60 9.73
C PRO A 153 -15.13 10.87 8.55
N ASP A 154 -13.94 11.41 8.81
CA ASP A 154 -12.92 11.73 7.79
C ASP A 154 -11.92 10.57 7.53
N PHE A 155 -12.01 9.47 8.29
CA PHE A 155 -11.10 8.33 8.16
C PHE A 155 -11.53 7.41 7.00
N TRP A 156 -10.98 7.66 5.81
CA TRP A 156 -11.34 6.97 4.57
C TRP A 156 -11.19 5.45 4.64
N GLU A 157 -10.23 4.92 5.42
CA GLU A 157 -9.99 3.49 5.56
C GLU A 157 -11.19 2.75 6.17
N SER A 158 -11.98 3.40 7.04
CA SER A 158 -13.22 2.79 7.57
C SER A 158 -14.28 2.60 6.49
N TYR A 159 -14.41 3.55 5.57
CA TYR A 159 -15.34 3.45 4.44
C TYR A 159 -14.86 2.41 3.43
N GLN A 160 -13.54 2.31 3.20
CA GLN A 160 -12.95 1.25 2.39
C GLN A 160 -13.22 -0.14 3.00
N LEU A 161 -12.99 -0.31 4.31
CA LEU A 161 -13.26 -1.56 4.99
C LEU A 161 -14.75 -1.92 4.95
N ARG A 162 -15.64 -0.94 5.11
CA ARG A 162 -17.08 -1.14 4.94
C ARG A 162 -17.43 -1.60 3.52
N ALA A 163 -16.79 -1.02 2.50
CA ALA A 163 -16.97 -1.46 1.12
C ALA A 163 -16.52 -2.92 0.92
N LEU A 164 -15.39 -3.32 1.50
CA LEU A 164 -14.91 -4.71 1.46
C LEU A 164 -15.85 -5.67 2.19
N ILE A 165 -16.39 -5.28 3.35
CA ILE A 165 -17.38 -6.09 4.08
C ILE A 165 -18.63 -6.31 3.21
N PHE A 166 -19.18 -5.24 2.61
CA PHE A 166 -20.33 -5.35 1.72
C PHE A 166 -20.03 -6.14 0.45
N LEU A 167 -18.82 -6.03 -0.09
CA LEU A 167 -18.37 -6.84 -1.22
C LEU A 167 -18.36 -8.33 -0.87
N THR A 168 -17.86 -8.71 0.32
CA THR A 168 -17.90 -10.09 0.80
C THR A 168 -19.34 -10.58 1.04
N GLN A 169 -20.24 -9.69 1.45
CA GLN A 169 -21.68 -9.96 1.55
C GLN A 169 -22.43 -9.88 0.22
N LEU A 170 -21.73 -9.63 -0.89
CA LEU A 170 -22.29 -9.52 -2.24
C LEU A 170 -23.30 -8.37 -2.43
N ASP A 171 -23.30 -7.41 -1.50
CA ASP A 171 -24.09 -6.20 -1.60
C ASP A 171 -23.32 -5.13 -2.37
N PHE A 172 -23.29 -5.29 -3.69
CA PHE A 172 -22.52 -4.43 -4.57
C PHE A 172 -22.96 -2.96 -4.52
N SER A 173 -24.26 -2.71 -4.30
CA SER A 173 -24.80 -1.36 -4.19
C SER A 173 -24.26 -0.62 -2.97
N ARG A 174 -24.24 -1.26 -1.80
CA ARG A 174 -23.64 -0.66 -0.59
C ARG A 174 -22.12 -0.65 -0.63
N ALA A 175 -21.50 -1.62 -1.28
CA ALA A 175 -20.05 -1.66 -1.49
C ALA A 175 -19.56 -0.49 -2.36
N GLU A 176 -20.20 -0.27 -3.52
CA GLU A 176 -19.89 0.84 -4.43
C GLU A 176 -20.04 2.19 -3.72
N ARG A 177 -21.16 2.38 -3.00
CA ARG A 177 -21.42 3.61 -2.23
C ARG A 177 -20.33 3.87 -1.20
N SER A 178 -19.95 2.87 -0.41
CA SER A 178 -18.92 3.00 0.62
C SER A 178 -17.54 3.28 0.02
N ALA A 179 -17.21 2.66 -1.12
CA ALA A 179 -15.95 2.95 -1.83
C ALA A 179 -15.93 4.40 -2.37
N LYS A 180 -17.03 4.88 -2.95
CA LYS A 180 -17.17 6.28 -3.39
C LYS A 180 -17.08 7.28 -2.24
N GLU A 181 -17.65 6.94 -1.08
CA GLU A 181 -17.49 7.74 0.15
C GLU A 181 -16.03 7.82 0.60
N ALA A 182 -15.29 6.71 0.54
CA ALA A 182 -13.86 6.69 0.83
C ALA A 182 -13.07 7.59 -0.16
N ILE A 183 -13.36 7.51 -1.46
CA ILE A 183 -12.75 8.39 -2.49
C ILE A 183 -13.04 9.86 -2.21
N ALA A 184 -14.29 10.21 -1.86
CA ALA A 184 -14.67 11.58 -1.56
C ALA A 184 -13.88 12.18 -0.39
N ARG A 185 -13.46 11.34 0.57
CA ARG A 185 -12.66 11.75 1.73
C ARG A 185 -11.17 11.79 1.41
N LYS A 186 -10.69 10.87 0.58
CA LYS A 186 -9.31 10.83 0.14
C LYS A 186 -9.20 10.45 -1.35
N PRO A 187 -9.20 11.44 -2.25
CA PRO A 187 -9.22 11.19 -3.69
C PRO A 187 -7.97 10.50 -4.24
N ASN A 188 -6.85 10.51 -3.51
CA ASN A 188 -5.59 9.86 -3.90
C ASN A 188 -5.35 8.52 -3.17
N ALA A 189 -6.37 7.95 -2.51
CA ALA A 189 -6.26 6.66 -1.87
C ALA A 189 -6.33 5.53 -2.90
N HIS A 190 -5.19 5.17 -3.49
CA HIS A 190 -5.07 4.06 -4.46
C HIS A 190 -5.73 2.74 -4.02
N PRO A 191 -5.73 2.32 -2.73
CA PRO A 191 -6.39 1.07 -2.34
C PRO A 191 -7.90 1.10 -2.52
N VAL A 192 -8.53 2.28 -2.49
CA VAL A 192 -9.98 2.44 -2.62
C VAL A 192 -10.41 2.26 -4.08
N TYR A 193 -9.62 2.75 -5.03
CA TYR A 193 -9.88 2.49 -6.45
C TYR A 193 -9.74 1.01 -6.79
N ASN A 194 -8.80 0.31 -6.15
CA ASN A 194 -8.72 -1.14 -6.23
C ASN A 194 -9.96 -1.84 -5.64
N THR A 195 -10.46 -1.37 -4.49
CA THR A 195 -11.72 -1.89 -3.92
C THR A 195 -12.91 -1.63 -4.84
N LEU A 196 -13.04 -0.43 -5.40
CA LEU A 196 -14.11 -0.09 -6.35
C LEU A 196 -14.02 -0.93 -7.63
N GLY A 197 -12.80 -1.15 -8.15
CA GLY A 197 -12.57 -2.03 -9.29
C GLY A 197 -12.99 -3.47 -8.99
N GLN A 198 -12.69 -3.98 -7.80
CA GLN A 198 -13.15 -5.31 -7.37
C GLN A 198 -14.68 -5.39 -7.27
N VAL A 199 -15.35 -4.35 -6.78
CA VAL A 199 -16.82 -4.27 -6.76
C VAL A 199 -17.37 -4.39 -8.18
N TYR A 200 -16.85 -3.60 -9.13
CA TYR A 200 -17.31 -3.65 -10.52
C TYR A 200 -16.94 -4.96 -11.22
N LEU A 201 -15.77 -5.53 -10.94
CA LEU A 201 -15.37 -6.85 -11.45
C LEU A 201 -16.36 -7.92 -10.94
N ALA A 202 -16.71 -7.87 -9.66
CA ALA A 202 -17.71 -8.73 -9.04
C ALA A 202 -19.16 -8.44 -9.48
N GLU A 203 -19.40 -7.39 -10.26
CA GLU A 203 -20.67 -7.13 -10.95
C GLU A 203 -20.61 -7.42 -12.46
N ALA A 204 -19.51 -8.00 -12.96
CA ALA A 204 -19.22 -8.14 -14.40
C ALA A 204 -19.21 -6.82 -15.20
N LYS A 205 -19.05 -5.67 -14.53
CA LYS A 205 -18.90 -4.36 -15.17
C LYS A 205 -17.44 -4.11 -15.54
N PHE A 206 -16.90 -4.92 -16.45
CA PHE A 206 -15.46 -4.99 -16.73
C PHE A 206 -14.84 -3.66 -17.17
N ASP A 207 -15.55 -2.85 -17.94
CA ASP A 207 -15.05 -1.53 -18.37
C ASP A 207 -14.82 -0.58 -17.19
N LYS A 208 -15.79 -0.52 -16.27
CA LYS A 208 -15.69 0.29 -15.04
C LYS A 208 -14.65 -0.26 -14.08
N ALA A 209 -14.50 -1.59 -14.04
CA ALA A 209 -13.48 -2.25 -13.24
C ALA A 209 -12.08 -1.88 -13.76
N ALA A 210 -11.85 -2.01 -15.06
CA ALA A 210 -10.59 -1.65 -15.71
C ALA A 210 -10.24 -0.16 -15.51
N GLU A 211 -11.21 0.75 -15.64
CA GLU A 211 -11.00 2.17 -15.34
C GLU A 211 -10.57 2.38 -13.89
N SER A 212 -11.23 1.72 -12.94
CA SER A 212 -10.90 1.84 -11.51
C SER A 212 -9.51 1.29 -11.20
N PHE A 213 -9.11 0.14 -11.77
CA PHE A 213 -7.76 -0.40 -11.61
C PHE A 213 -6.70 0.47 -12.28
N ALA A 214 -7.01 1.06 -13.44
CA ALA A 214 -6.13 2.02 -14.10
C ALA A 214 -5.91 3.27 -13.22
N GLN A 215 -6.94 3.79 -12.55
CA GLN A 215 -6.76 4.86 -11.57
C GLN A 215 -5.90 4.44 -10.37
N ALA A 216 -6.07 3.21 -9.87
CA ALA A 216 -5.22 2.68 -8.81
C ALA A 216 -3.75 2.59 -9.25
N LEU A 217 -3.49 2.14 -10.48
CA LEU A 217 -2.14 2.06 -11.08
C LEU A 217 -1.55 3.44 -11.41
N ASN A 218 -2.35 4.42 -11.80
CA ASN A 218 -1.88 5.79 -12.00
C ASN A 218 -1.34 6.39 -10.69
N LEU A 219 -1.97 6.05 -9.57
CA LEU A 219 -1.56 6.48 -8.24
C LEU A 219 -0.40 5.64 -7.67
N GLU A 220 -0.36 4.35 -7.99
CA GLU A 220 0.67 3.40 -7.54
C GLU A 220 1.11 2.46 -8.69
N PRO A 221 2.01 2.90 -9.59
CA PRO A 221 2.35 2.18 -10.82
C PRO A 221 3.06 0.84 -10.63
N GLY A 222 3.73 0.66 -9.49
CA GLY A 222 4.50 -0.54 -9.15
C GLY A 222 3.68 -1.65 -8.49
N ASN A 223 2.38 -1.48 -8.31
CA ASN A 223 1.57 -2.43 -7.57
C ASN A 223 1.17 -3.64 -8.44
N GLY A 224 1.88 -4.76 -8.27
CA GLY A 224 1.59 -6.01 -8.99
C GLY A 224 0.16 -6.52 -8.80
N LEU A 225 -0.44 -6.32 -7.62
CA LEU A 225 -1.82 -6.76 -7.34
C LEU A 225 -2.84 -5.96 -8.18
N TYR A 226 -2.63 -4.66 -8.38
CA TYR A 226 -3.53 -3.84 -9.20
C TYR A 226 -3.41 -4.21 -10.68
N ARG A 227 -2.18 -4.51 -11.16
CA ARG A 227 -1.97 -5.05 -12.51
C ARG A 227 -2.63 -6.40 -12.71
N TYR A 228 -2.55 -7.28 -11.71
CA TYR A 228 -3.25 -8.57 -11.72
C TYR A 228 -4.76 -8.38 -11.89
N HIS A 229 -5.38 -7.52 -11.09
CA HIS A 229 -6.82 -7.26 -11.21
C HIS A 229 -7.23 -6.62 -12.54
N LEU A 230 -6.39 -5.74 -13.11
CA LEU A 230 -6.60 -5.23 -14.47
C LEU A 230 -6.54 -6.36 -15.52
N GLY A 231 -5.56 -7.27 -15.39
CA GLY A 231 -5.44 -8.46 -16.24
C GLY A 231 -6.68 -9.35 -16.19
N LEU A 232 -7.28 -9.53 -15.00
CA LEU A 232 -8.56 -10.25 -14.87
C LEU A 232 -9.68 -9.59 -15.67
N CYS A 233 -9.78 -8.25 -15.65
CA CYS A 233 -10.79 -7.52 -16.43
C CYS A 233 -10.59 -7.73 -17.93
N GLN A 234 -9.36 -7.56 -18.40
CA GLN A 234 -8.99 -7.73 -19.80
C GLN A 234 -9.24 -9.15 -20.28
N PHE A 235 -8.91 -10.15 -19.46
CA PHE A 235 -9.19 -11.55 -19.76
C PHE A 235 -10.69 -11.81 -19.93
N ARG A 236 -11.52 -11.24 -19.04
CA ARG A 236 -12.99 -11.38 -19.11
C ARG A 236 -13.59 -10.61 -20.29
N GLN A 237 -12.93 -9.57 -20.77
CA GLN A 237 -13.26 -8.86 -22.02
C GLN A 237 -12.72 -9.55 -23.27
N GLU A 238 -12.08 -10.72 -23.13
CA GLU A 238 -11.43 -11.46 -24.22
C GLU A 238 -10.25 -10.71 -24.89
N ALA A 239 -9.75 -9.65 -24.24
CA ALA A 239 -8.56 -8.93 -24.64
C ALA A 239 -7.29 -9.71 -24.22
N TYR A 240 -7.15 -10.95 -24.71
CA TYR A 240 -6.16 -11.92 -24.24
C TYR A 240 -4.71 -11.43 -24.39
N ARG A 241 -4.42 -10.62 -25.42
CA ARG A 241 -3.08 -10.02 -25.60
C ARG A 241 -2.75 -9.06 -24.46
N ASP A 242 -3.66 -8.16 -24.13
CA ASP A 242 -3.47 -7.17 -23.06
C ASP A 242 -3.46 -7.86 -21.69
N ALA A 243 -4.33 -8.85 -21.51
CA ALA A 243 -4.36 -9.67 -20.30
C ALA A 243 -3.03 -10.38 -20.05
N ALA A 244 -2.45 -11.01 -21.07
CA ALA A 244 -1.15 -11.67 -20.98
C ALA A 244 -0.05 -10.69 -20.54
N VAL A 245 -0.02 -9.48 -21.13
CA VAL A 245 0.93 -8.43 -20.73
C VAL A 245 0.73 -8.05 -19.26
N SER A 246 -0.50 -7.76 -18.85
CA SER A 246 -0.80 -7.39 -17.47
C SER A 246 -0.41 -8.47 -16.45
N PHE A 247 -0.64 -9.75 -16.76
CA PHE A 247 -0.24 -10.84 -15.87
C PHE A 247 1.27 -11.01 -15.80
N MET A 248 2.00 -10.92 -16.92
CA MET A 248 3.46 -10.94 -16.90
C MET A 248 4.04 -9.79 -16.06
N GLU A 249 3.50 -8.59 -16.22
CA GLU A 249 3.93 -7.42 -15.44
C GLU A 249 3.59 -7.59 -13.95
N ALA A 250 2.42 -8.13 -13.62
CA ALA A 250 2.02 -8.44 -12.25
C ALA A 250 2.99 -9.41 -11.57
N ILE A 251 3.34 -10.51 -12.25
CA ILE A 251 4.31 -11.51 -11.77
C ILE A 251 5.69 -10.87 -11.60
N SER A 252 6.14 -10.08 -12.57
CA SER A 252 7.45 -9.40 -12.51
C SER A 252 7.56 -8.37 -11.38
N SER A 253 6.43 -7.77 -10.98
CA SER A 253 6.37 -6.78 -9.89
C SER A 253 6.34 -7.41 -8.50
N SER A 254 6.45 -8.73 -8.41
CA SER A 254 6.27 -9.55 -7.20
C SER A 254 4.87 -9.44 -6.60
N LEU A 255 4.15 -10.57 -6.62
CA LEU A 255 2.87 -10.71 -5.93
C LEU A 255 3.13 -11.21 -4.51
N ARG A 256 2.61 -10.49 -3.53
CA ARG A 256 2.89 -10.75 -2.10
C ARG A 256 2.35 -12.10 -1.61
N PHE A 257 1.27 -12.60 -2.22
CA PHE A 257 0.57 -13.81 -1.81
C PHE A 257 0.67 -14.86 -2.91
N LEU A 258 0.98 -16.10 -2.51
CA LEU A 258 1.23 -17.22 -3.41
C LEU A 258 0.01 -17.52 -4.29
N GLU A 259 -1.19 -17.29 -3.75
CA GLU A 259 -2.45 -17.54 -4.44
C GLU A 259 -2.64 -16.60 -5.63
N TYR A 260 -2.27 -15.31 -5.48
CA TYR A 260 -2.31 -14.38 -6.60
C TYR A 260 -1.25 -14.70 -7.64
N GLU A 261 -0.08 -15.17 -7.22
CA GLU A 261 0.98 -15.57 -8.14
C GLU A 261 0.57 -16.80 -8.97
N LEU A 262 0.01 -17.82 -8.34
CA LEU A 262 -0.54 -18.99 -9.02
C LEU A 262 -1.68 -18.60 -9.97
N GLN A 263 -2.63 -17.78 -9.51
CA GLN A 263 -3.73 -17.31 -10.35
C GLN A 263 -3.24 -16.47 -11.54
N ALA A 264 -2.23 -15.61 -11.34
CA ALA A 264 -1.65 -14.82 -12.42
C ALA A 264 -0.99 -15.71 -13.49
N HIS A 265 -0.24 -16.74 -13.09
CA HIS A 265 0.32 -17.71 -14.04
C HIS A 265 -0.78 -18.50 -14.77
N TYR A 266 -1.84 -18.89 -14.06
CA TYR A 266 -3.00 -19.57 -14.66
C TYR A 266 -3.68 -18.74 -15.74
N TYR A 267 -4.04 -17.49 -15.43
CA TYR A 267 -4.69 -16.63 -16.42
C TYR A 267 -3.74 -16.19 -17.54
N LEU A 268 -2.44 -16.08 -17.28
CA LEU A 268 -1.43 -15.91 -18.33
C LEU A 268 -1.41 -17.11 -19.28
N TRP A 269 -1.34 -18.33 -18.75
CA TRP A 269 -1.39 -19.55 -19.53
C TRP A 269 -2.66 -19.63 -20.40
N ARG A 270 -3.83 -19.33 -19.83
CA ARG A 270 -5.09 -19.31 -20.59
C ARG A 270 -5.12 -18.25 -21.67
N SER A 271 -4.58 -17.06 -21.39
CA SER A 271 -4.48 -15.99 -22.37
C SER A 271 -3.61 -16.42 -23.55
N LEU A 272 -2.45 -17.03 -23.29
CA LEU A 272 -1.54 -17.52 -24.33
C LEU A 272 -2.15 -18.68 -25.13
N LYS A 273 -2.88 -19.59 -24.48
CA LYS A 273 -3.64 -20.65 -25.17
C LYS A 273 -4.69 -20.08 -26.11
N ALA A 274 -5.45 -19.07 -25.67
CA ALA A 274 -6.45 -18.39 -26.51
C ALA A 274 -5.80 -17.69 -27.72
N LEU A 275 -4.60 -17.13 -27.55
CA LEU A 275 -3.80 -16.53 -28.61
C LEU A 275 -3.08 -17.55 -29.52
N LYS A 276 -3.16 -18.85 -29.21
CA LYS A 276 -2.43 -19.95 -29.87
C LYS A 276 -0.90 -19.83 -29.77
N GLU A 277 -0.39 -19.14 -28.76
CA GLU A 277 1.04 -19.01 -28.46
C GLU A 277 1.52 -20.23 -27.65
N THR A 278 1.54 -21.39 -28.31
CA THR A 278 1.68 -22.70 -27.65
C THR A 278 2.99 -22.91 -26.90
N GLU A 279 4.11 -22.40 -27.44
CA GLU A 279 5.43 -22.55 -26.82
C GLU A 279 5.51 -21.75 -25.50
N GLN A 280 5.11 -20.48 -25.53
CA GLN A 280 5.06 -19.65 -24.32
C GLN A 280 4.07 -20.19 -23.31
N ALA A 281 2.90 -20.66 -23.76
CA ALA A 281 1.93 -21.30 -22.88
C ALA A 281 2.54 -22.54 -22.18
N GLN A 282 3.31 -23.36 -22.90
CA GLN A 282 3.98 -24.52 -22.32
C GLN A 282 4.98 -24.11 -21.23
N THR A 283 5.81 -23.09 -21.48
CA THR A 283 6.75 -22.55 -20.48
C THR A 283 6.04 -22.04 -19.23
N VAL A 284 4.92 -21.32 -19.40
CA VAL A 284 4.12 -20.83 -18.26
C VAL A 284 3.49 -21.99 -17.50
N HIS A 285 3.01 -23.02 -18.21
CA HIS A 285 2.45 -24.21 -17.59
C HIS A 285 3.50 -24.98 -16.75
N GLU A 286 4.72 -25.14 -17.25
CA GLU A 286 5.83 -25.73 -16.49
C GLU A 286 6.15 -24.93 -15.23
N LYS A 287 6.14 -23.59 -15.31
CA LYS A 287 6.26 -22.74 -14.12
C LYS A 287 5.09 -22.96 -13.16
N MET A 288 3.87 -23.13 -13.65
CA MET A 288 2.71 -23.43 -12.81
C MET A 288 2.83 -24.76 -12.08
N GLN A 289 3.49 -25.77 -12.65
CA GLN A 289 3.74 -27.05 -11.97
C GLN A 289 4.60 -26.89 -10.71
N ALA A 290 5.50 -25.90 -10.67
CA ALA A 290 6.23 -25.56 -9.44
C ALA A 290 5.31 -25.04 -8.32
N PHE A 291 4.09 -24.60 -8.65
CA PHE A 291 3.06 -24.16 -7.72
C PHE A 291 1.98 -25.23 -7.50
N ALA A 292 2.18 -26.48 -7.94
CA ALA A 292 1.20 -27.56 -7.78
C ALA A 292 0.78 -27.77 -6.31
N GLU A 293 1.68 -27.53 -5.35
CA GLU A 293 1.38 -27.56 -3.91
C GLU A 293 0.38 -26.46 -3.47
N GLY A 294 0.21 -25.39 -4.25
CA GLY A 294 -0.74 -24.30 -4.03
C GLY A 294 -2.15 -24.56 -4.57
N VAL A 295 -2.34 -25.60 -5.39
CA VAL A 295 -3.66 -25.94 -5.96
C VAL A 295 -4.68 -26.30 -4.87
N PRO A 296 -4.36 -27.14 -3.86
CA PRO A 296 -5.26 -27.39 -2.74
C PRO A 296 -5.63 -26.14 -1.94
N LEU A 297 -4.72 -25.14 -1.86
CA LEU A 297 -4.97 -23.88 -1.16
C LEU A 297 -6.02 -23.03 -1.89
N VAL A 298 -5.93 -22.94 -3.22
CA VAL A 298 -6.93 -22.26 -4.05
C VAL A 298 -8.29 -22.96 -3.97
N GLN A 299 -8.31 -24.29 -3.99
CA GLN A 299 -9.53 -25.07 -3.81
C GLN A 299 -10.18 -24.86 -2.45
N ALA A 300 -9.38 -24.88 -1.37
CA ALA A 300 -9.87 -24.62 -0.01
C ALA A 300 -10.47 -23.20 0.12
N GLN A 301 -9.83 -22.19 -0.48
CA GLN A 301 -10.34 -20.81 -0.47
C GLN A 301 -11.68 -20.65 -1.20
N LEU A 302 -11.90 -21.42 -2.27
CA LEU A 302 -13.15 -21.39 -3.03
C LEU A 302 -14.26 -22.20 -2.36
N ALA A 303 -13.92 -23.29 -1.68
CA ALA A 303 -14.87 -24.08 -0.90
C ALA A 303 -15.49 -23.28 0.27
N ASP A 304 -14.75 -22.35 0.85
CA ASP A 304 -15.20 -21.46 1.93
C ASP A 304 -16.13 -20.32 1.46
N GLN A 305 -16.40 -20.16 0.15
CA GLN A 305 -17.20 -19.04 -0.40
C GLN A 305 -18.31 -19.47 -1.39
N PRO A 306 -19.27 -20.30 -0.98
CA PRO A 306 -20.25 -20.95 -1.89
C PRO A 306 -21.27 -20.01 -2.56
N ASP A 307 -21.46 -18.79 -2.07
CA ASP A 307 -22.52 -17.88 -2.55
C ASP A 307 -22.03 -16.82 -3.56
N TYR A 308 -20.75 -16.82 -3.93
CA TYR A 308 -20.17 -15.77 -4.79
C TYR A 308 -20.82 -15.77 -6.20
N PRO A 309 -21.30 -14.64 -6.74
CA PRO A 309 -22.03 -14.63 -8.01
C PRO A 309 -21.12 -14.87 -9.23
N HIS A 310 -19.79 -14.82 -9.04
CA HIS A 310 -18.78 -15.27 -10.02
C HIS A 310 -18.14 -16.61 -9.65
N LEU A 311 -18.64 -17.28 -8.60
CA LEU A 311 -18.19 -18.61 -8.22
C LEU A 311 -18.25 -19.60 -9.39
N PRO A 312 -19.18 -19.54 -10.37
CA PRO A 312 -19.12 -20.45 -11.51
C PRO A 312 -17.84 -20.32 -12.34
N TYR A 313 -17.31 -19.11 -12.51
CA TYR A 313 -16.04 -18.92 -13.23
C TYR A 313 -14.86 -19.36 -12.38
N LEU A 314 -14.85 -19.03 -11.09
CA LEU A 314 -13.76 -19.41 -10.19
C LEU A 314 -13.74 -20.92 -9.89
N GLN A 315 -14.91 -21.56 -9.77
CA GLN A 315 -15.07 -23.01 -9.70
C GLN A 315 -14.63 -23.66 -10.99
N LYS A 316 -15.08 -23.16 -12.15
CA LYS A 316 -14.62 -23.67 -13.45
C LYS A 316 -13.11 -23.50 -13.62
N ASP A 317 -12.56 -22.38 -13.15
CA ASP A 317 -11.12 -22.11 -13.19
C ASP A 317 -10.37 -23.06 -12.24
N ALA A 318 -10.93 -23.37 -11.07
CA ALA A 318 -10.36 -24.31 -10.10
C ALA A 318 -10.51 -25.79 -10.51
N GLU A 319 -11.61 -26.14 -11.18
CA GLU A 319 -11.82 -27.44 -11.81
C GLU A 319 -10.84 -27.64 -12.96
N ASP A 320 -10.69 -26.64 -13.82
CA ASP A 320 -9.69 -26.64 -14.91
C ASP A 320 -8.28 -26.75 -14.33
N LEU A 321 -7.93 -25.94 -13.33
CA LEU A 321 -6.67 -26.09 -12.58
C LEU A 321 -6.48 -27.52 -12.04
N SER A 322 -7.52 -28.11 -11.44
CA SER A 322 -7.46 -29.47 -10.91
C SER A 322 -7.25 -30.50 -12.01
N GLN A 323 -7.82 -30.32 -13.21
CA GLN A 323 -7.61 -31.21 -14.34
C GLN A 323 -6.19 -31.08 -14.92
N GLN A 324 -5.59 -29.88 -14.82
CA GLN A 324 -4.23 -29.64 -15.28
C GLN A 324 -3.15 -30.20 -14.32
N PHE A 325 -3.44 -30.33 -13.02
CA PHE A 325 -2.48 -30.74 -11.98
C PHE A 325 -2.83 -32.03 -11.23
N GLY A 326 -3.97 -32.66 -11.54
CA GLY A 326 -4.49 -33.88 -10.90
C GLY A 326 -3.95 -35.19 -11.45
#